data_AF-A0A7S0EVB6-F1
#
_entry.id   AF-A0A7S0EVB6-F1
#
_cell.length_a   1.000
_cell.length_b   1.000
_cell.length_c   1.000
_cell.angle_alpha   90.00
_cell.angle_beta   90.00
_cell.angle_gamma   90.00
#
_symmetry.space_group_name_H-M   'P 1'
#
loop_
_entity.id
_entity.type
_entity.pdbx_description
1 polymer ?
#
loop_
_entity_poly.entity_id
_entity_poly.type
_entity_poly.pdbx_seq_one_letter_code
_entity_poly.pdbx_strand_id
1 'polypeptide(L)'
;TESGLEGALSQAQVLEVNTATGRALVKLTSFPLDSPEWQPWAQLRPEPPAPPGGEHWLVGLRVGDAVELLHDDMWWEVRIGEINRARITQDVLFLVRSTQYGDEHEVPGYELRPRWEWLADSQQWLMQHNGDRLSELSAVPQKASETMVSEKLSFVAPKPYAEKEKVLCETEEGLHLSIVMPRAVSKGTEIQVTHTKRVVSKDEDQLFVTMPPGVAGGERFAAILRDGTELVVTAPAGLAAGKQMLVKLPEMAVDGGEAGG
;
A
#
# COMPACT_ATOMS: atom_id res chain seq x y z
N THR A 1 -2.58 -0.21 -33.05
CA THR A 1 -3.77 -0.44 -32.20
C THR A 1 -4.69 -1.33 -32.98
N GLU A 2 -4.96 -2.53 -32.45
CA GLU A 2 -6.00 -3.40 -32.98
C GLU A 2 -7.34 -2.83 -32.55
N SER A 3 -8.27 -2.59 -33.48
CA SER A 3 -9.48 -1.79 -33.17
C SER A 3 -10.44 -2.46 -32.17
N GLY A 4 -10.22 -3.73 -31.84
CA GLY A 4 -11.03 -4.49 -30.88
C GLY A 4 -10.47 -4.51 -29.45
N LEU A 5 -9.28 -3.96 -29.20
CA LEU A 5 -8.61 -3.97 -27.89
C LEU A 5 -8.39 -2.56 -27.33
N GLU A 6 -9.07 -1.57 -27.89
CA GLU A 6 -8.92 -0.20 -27.42
C GLU A 6 -9.47 -0.08 -25.99
N GLY A 7 -8.67 0.47 -25.08
CA GLY A 7 -9.00 0.55 -23.65
C GLY A 7 -8.86 -0.74 -22.85
N ALA A 8 -8.44 -1.86 -23.47
CA ALA A 8 -8.17 -3.11 -22.76
C ALA A 8 -6.77 -3.12 -22.13
N LEU A 9 -6.64 -3.77 -20.99
CA LEU A 9 -5.40 -3.89 -20.23
C LEU A 9 -5.15 -5.36 -19.87
N SER A 10 -4.24 -5.99 -20.59
CA SER A 10 -3.75 -7.34 -20.29
C SER A 10 -2.64 -7.28 -19.24
N GLN A 11 -2.62 -8.24 -18.32
CA GLN A 11 -1.40 -8.53 -17.57
C GLN A 11 -0.30 -9.03 -18.52
N ALA A 12 0.95 -8.73 -18.17
CA ALA A 12 2.08 -9.09 -19.00
C ALA A 12 3.33 -9.34 -18.15
N GLN A 13 4.15 -10.30 -18.57
CA GLN A 13 5.48 -10.53 -18.01
C GLN A 13 6.52 -9.85 -18.90
N VAL A 14 7.37 -8.99 -18.31
CA VAL A 14 8.54 -8.43 -18.98
C VAL A 14 9.63 -9.48 -19.04
N LEU A 15 10.07 -9.82 -20.26
CA LEU A 15 11.13 -10.81 -20.51
C LEU A 15 12.48 -10.13 -20.75
N GLU A 16 12.48 -9.03 -21.49
CA GLU A 16 13.70 -8.28 -21.84
C GLU A 16 13.40 -6.78 -21.90
N VAL A 17 14.39 -5.95 -21.57
CA VAL A 17 14.30 -4.49 -21.63
C VAL A 17 15.38 -3.93 -22.55
N ASN A 18 14.97 -3.08 -23.50
CA ASN A 18 15.88 -2.33 -24.35
C ASN A 18 15.73 -0.83 -24.08
N THR A 19 16.63 -0.30 -23.25
CA THR A 19 16.63 1.11 -22.86
C THR A 19 17.02 2.05 -24.01
N ALA A 20 17.79 1.57 -25.00
CA ALA A 20 18.21 2.38 -26.14
C ALA A 20 17.06 2.66 -27.11
N THR A 21 16.12 1.72 -27.26
CA THR A 21 14.96 1.87 -28.14
C THR A 21 13.68 2.26 -27.40
N GLY A 22 13.70 2.26 -26.07
CA GLY A 22 12.53 2.60 -25.26
C GLY A 22 11.43 1.54 -25.31
N ARG A 23 11.81 0.26 -25.41
CA ARG A 23 10.88 -0.87 -25.56
C ARG A 23 11.22 -2.00 -24.59
N ALA A 24 10.23 -2.82 -24.30
CA ALA A 24 10.40 -4.07 -23.58
C ALA A 24 9.74 -5.23 -24.34
N LEU A 25 10.37 -6.40 -24.32
CA LEU A 25 9.78 -7.64 -24.83
C LEU A 25 8.85 -8.18 -23.75
N VAL A 26 7.56 -8.33 -24.06
CA VAL A 26 6.55 -8.75 -23.11
C VAL A 26 5.79 -9.99 -23.59
N LYS A 27 5.40 -10.84 -22.64
CA LYS A 27 4.48 -11.96 -22.87
C LYS A 27 3.16 -11.63 -22.19
N LEU A 28 2.09 -11.51 -22.98
CA LEU A 28 0.74 -11.27 -22.48
C LEU A 28 0.18 -12.54 -21.83
N THR A 29 -0.47 -12.38 -20.67
CA THR A 29 -1.09 -13.51 -19.96
C THR A 29 -2.43 -13.91 -20.56
N SER A 30 -3.20 -12.94 -21.08
CA SER A 30 -4.51 -13.18 -21.73
C SER A 30 -4.37 -13.90 -23.07
N PHE A 31 -3.16 -13.90 -23.66
CA PHE A 31 -2.84 -14.57 -24.92
C PHE A 31 -1.67 -15.55 -24.74
N PRO A 32 -1.85 -16.64 -23.99
CA PRO A 32 -0.76 -17.53 -23.60
C PRO A 32 -0.15 -18.30 -24.77
N LEU A 33 -0.85 -18.40 -25.91
CA LEU A 33 -0.35 -19.07 -27.13
C LEU A 33 0.47 -18.14 -28.03
N ASP A 34 0.36 -16.82 -27.85
CA ASP A 34 0.99 -15.86 -28.76
C ASP A 34 2.49 -15.71 -28.48
N SER A 35 3.27 -15.34 -29.49
CA SER A 35 4.69 -15.07 -29.27
C SER A 35 4.89 -13.77 -28.47
N PRO A 36 5.93 -13.67 -27.62
CA PRO A 36 6.27 -12.40 -26.98
C PRO A 36 6.47 -11.28 -28.01
N GLU A 37 6.05 -10.06 -27.66
CA GLU A 37 6.10 -8.89 -28.55
C GLU A 37 6.85 -7.73 -27.90
N TRP A 38 7.58 -6.96 -28.70
CA TRP A 38 8.21 -5.72 -28.24
C TRP A 38 7.19 -4.60 -28.13
N GLN A 39 6.93 -4.13 -26.92
CA GLN A 39 6.03 -3.00 -26.66
C GLN A 39 6.80 -1.73 -26.27
N PRO A 40 6.37 -0.54 -26.73
CA PRO A 40 6.95 0.73 -26.29
C PRO A 40 6.59 1.03 -24.84
N TRP A 41 7.43 1.78 -24.13
CA TRP A 41 7.15 2.17 -22.74
C TRP A 41 5.81 2.86 -22.53
N ALA A 42 5.34 3.61 -23.53
CA ALA A 42 4.05 4.31 -23.46
C ALA A 42 2.83 3.36 -23.40
N GLN A 43 2.98 2.09 -23.76
CA GLN A 43 1.92 1.07 -23.67
C GLN A 43 2.08 0.17 -22.44
N LEU A 44 3.10 0.41 -21.63
CA LEU A 44 3.39 -0.36 -20.44
C LEU A 44 3.16 0.51 -19.20
N ARG A 45 2.55 -0.11 -18.20
CA ARG A 45 2.45 0.42 -16.84
C ARG A 45 2.71 -0.72 -15.87
N PRO A 46 3.14 -0.43 -14.63
CA PRO A 46 3.21 -1.45 -13.59
C PRO A 46 1.86 -2.13 -13.36
N GLU A 47 1.82 -3.11 -12.46
CA GLU A 47 0.55 -3.59 -11.95
C GLU A 47 -0.07 -2.52 -11.03
N PRO A 48 -1.37 -2.21 -11.17
CA PRO A 48 -2.03 -1.29 -10.26
C PRO A 48 -2.14 -1.87 -8.84
N PRO A 49 -2.27 -1.03 -7.81
CA PRO A 49 -2.47 -1.48 -6.44
C PRO A 49 -3.79 -2.24 -6.30
N ALA A 50 -3.87 -3.07 -5.26
CA ALA A 50 -5.15 -3.63 -4.84
C ALA A 50 -6.12 -2.51 -4.43
N PRO A 51 -7.44 -2.69 -4.60
CA PRO A 51 -8.42 -1.70 -4.15
C PRO A 51 -8.23 -1.35 -2.66
N PRO A 52 -8.17 -0.05 -2.31
CA PRO A 52 -8.01 0.36 -0.91
C PRO A 52 -9.19 -0.11 -0.06
N GLY A 53 -8.90 -0.63 1.13
CA GLY A 53 -9.91 -1.20 2.04
C GLY A 53 -10.47 -2.56 1.60
N GLY A 54 -9.87 -3.21 0.60
CA GLY A 54 -10.45 -4.42 0.00
C GLY A 54 -11.86 -4.13 -0.49
N GLU A 55 -12.78 -5.09 -0.44
CA GLU A 55 -14.15 -4.97 -0.97
C GLU A 55 -14.98 -3.79 -0.42
N HIS A 56 -14.58 -3.15 0.68
CA HIS A 56 -15.25 -1.97 1.21
C HIS A 56 -15.32 -0.80 0.22
N TRP A 57 -14.38 -0.72 -0.73
CA TRP A 57 -14.41 0.30 -1.79
C TRP A 57 -15.71 0.27 -2.61
N LEU A 58 -16.28 -0.93 -2.81
CA LEU A 58 -17.52 -1.13 -3.59
C LEU A 58 -18.74 -0.44 -2.95
N VAL A 59 -18.73 -0.23 -1.64
CA VAL A 59 -19.81 0.45 -0.92
C VAL A 59 -19.90 1.93 -1.33
N GLY A 60 -18.74 2.51 -1.68
CA GLY A 60 -18.57 3.90 -2.12
C GLY A 60 -19.10 4.17 -3.52
N LEU A 61 -19.21 3.14 -4.37
CA LEU A 61 -19.58 3.29 -5.78
C LEU A 61 -20.96 3.93 -5.99
N ARG A 62 -21.06 4.70 -7.06
CA ARG A 62 -22.26 5.38 -7.55
C ARG A 62 -22.48 5.08 -9.03
N VAL A 63 -23.74 5.20 -9.44
CA VAL A 63 -24.09 5.16 -10.87
C VAL A 63 -23.34 6.28 -11.59
N GLY A 64 -22.70 5.93 -12.70
CA GLY A 64 -21.88 6.80 -13.52
C GLY A 64 -20.36 6.69 -13.26
N ASP A 65 -19.94 6.10 -12.14
CA ASP A 65 -18.53 5.94 -11.81
C ASP A 65 -17.79 5.10 -12.86
N ALA A 66 -16.57 5.52 -13.18
CA ALA A 66 -15.66 4.76 -14.04
C ALA A 66 -14.90 3.73 -13.19
N VAL A 67 -14.91 2.48 -13.64
CA VAL A 67 -14.23 1.34 -13.01
C VAL A 67 -13.58 0.49 -14.09
N GLU A 68 -12.76 -0.47 -13.70
CA GLU A 68 -12.23 -1.50 -14.60
C GLU A 68 -12.91 -2.84 -14.32
N LEU A 69 -13.43 -3.49 -15.36
CA LEU A 69 -14.04 -4.82 -15.33
C LEU A 69 -13.05 -5.88 -15.81
N LEU A 70 -12.90 -6.97 -15.08
CA LEU A 70 -12.21 -8.16 -15.55
C LEU A 70 -13.14 -8.95 -16.48
N HIS A 71 -12.82 -8.97 -17.78
CA HIS A 71 -13.56 -9.72 -18.79
C HIS A 71 -12.58 -10.30 -19.83
N ASP A 72 -12.74 -11.58 -20.16
CA ASP A 72 -11.84 -12.33 -21.04
C ASP A 72 -10.35 -12.17 -20.67
N ASP A 73 -10.05 -12.36 -19.38
CA ASP A 73 -8.70 -12.25 -18.79
C ASP A 73 -8.02 -10.87 -18.96
N MET A 74 -8.78 -9.83 -19.29
CA MET A 74 -8.30 -8.46 -19.44
C MET A 74 -9.14 -7.49 -18.61
N TRP A 75 -8.55 -6.34 -18.29
CA TRP A 75 -9.25 -5.27 -17.59
C TRP A 75 -9.75 -4.22 -18.58
N TRP A 76 -11.04 -3.90 -18.51
CA TRP A 76 -11.74 -3.01 -19.44
C TRP A 76 -12.34 -1.81 -18.71
N GLU A 77 -12.13 -0.59 -19.23
CA GLU A 77 -12.77 0.61 -18.67
C GLU A 77 -14.29 0.61 -18.97
N VAL A 78 -15.09 0.56 -17.90
CA VAL A 78 -16.56 0.55 -17.94
C VAL A 78 -17.13 1.60 -16.99
N ARG A 79 -18.44 1.86 -17.11
CA ARG A 79 -19.17 2.70 -16.16
C ARG A 79 -20.24 1.93 -15.41
N ILE A 80 -20.46 2.26 -14.14
CA ILE A 80 -21.59 1.74 -13.37
C ILE A 80 -22.89 2.30 -13.97
N GLY A 81 -23.74 1.42 -14.51
CA GLY A 81 -25.08 1.75 -14.98
C GLY A 81 -26.13 1.66 -13.87
N GLU A 82 -26.14 0.55 -13.13
CA GLU A 82 -27.07 0.30 -12.03
C GLU A 82 -26.38 -0.47 -10.90
N ILE A 83 -26.87 -0.29 -9.67
CA ILE A 83 -26.38 -1.01 -8.48
C ILE A 83 -27.57 -1.75 -7.86
N ASN A 84 -27.61 -3.06 -8.07
CA ASN A 84 -28.67 -3.91 -7.55
C ASN A 84 -28.25 -4.52 -6.22
N ARG A 85 -28.78 -3.96 -5.13
CA ARG A 85 -28.58 -4.47 -3.77
C ARG A 85 -29.73 -5.40 -3.43
N ALA A 86 -29.73 -6.60 -4.01
CA ALA A 86 -30.77 -7.59 -3.75
C ALA A 86 -30.75 -7.98 -2.27
N ARG A 87 -31.84 -7.66 -1.55
CA ARG A 87 -31.96 -7.94 -0.10
C ARG A 87 -31.98 -9.44 0.25
N ILE A 88 -32.19 -10.31 -0.75
CA ILE A 88 -32.42 -11.75 -0.55
C ILE A 88 -31.12 -12.56 -0.63
N THR A 89 -30.21 -12.21 -1.53
CA THR A 89 -28.98 -12.99 -1.79
C THR A 89 -27.76 -12.47 -1.05
N GLN A 90 -27.83 -11.31 -0.38
CA GLN A 90 -26.68 -10.55 0.18
C GLN A 90 -25.64 -10.08 -0.85
N ASP A 91 -25.62 -10.67 -2.05
CA ASP A 91 -24.77 -10.27 -3.15
C ASP A 91 -25.22 -8.93 -3.74
N VAL A 92 -24.27 -8.01 -3.90
CA VAL A 92 -24.47 -6.77 -4.66
C VAL A 92 -24.03 -7.03 -6.10
N LEU A 93 -24.96 -6.90 -7.03
CA LEU A 93 -24.69 -6.99 -8.46
C LEU A 93 -24.63 -5.58 -9.06
N PHE A 94 -23.71 -5.40 -10.00
CA PHE A 94 -23.48 -4.15 -10.71
C PHE A 94 -23.78 -4.37 -12.19
N LEU A 95 -24.71 -3.58 -12.73
CA LEU A 95 -24.83 -3.46 -14.18
C LEU A 95 -23.77 -2.47 -14.64
N VAL A 96 -22.80 -2.93 -15.43
CA VAL A 96 -21.74 -2.10 -15.99
C VAL A 96 -21.90 -1.96 -17.49
N ARG A 97 -21.52 -0.79 -18.01
CA ARG A 97 -21.65 -0.43 -19.44
C ARG A 97 -20.28 -0.15 -20.03
N SER A 98 -19.98 -0.78 -21.15
CA SER A 98 -18.78 -0.50 -21.93
C SER A 98 -18.79 0.96 -22.41
N THR A 99 -17.68 1.66 -22.20
CA THR A 99 -17.53 3.05 -22.65
C THR A 99 -17.31 3.15 -24.16
N GLN A 100 -16.85 2.07 -24.80
CA GLN A 100 -16.47 2.05 -26.21
C GLN A 100 -17.41 1.21 -27.08
N TYR A 101 -17.86 0.06 -26.58
CA TYR A 101 -18.54 -0.95 -27.39
C TYR A 101 -20.05 -0.98 -27.19
N GLY A 102 -20.56 -0.28 -26.16
CA GLY A 102 -22.00 -0.15 -25.90
C GLY A 102 -22.67 -1.35 -25.25
N ASP A 103 -21.93 -2.44 -25.02
CA ASP A 103 -22.42 -3.64 -24.34
C ASP A 103 -22.58 -3.43 -22.82
N GLU A 104 -23.45 -4.21 -22.20
CA GLU A 104 -23.72 -4.20 -20.76
C GLU A 104 -23.52 -5.57 -20.13
N HIS A 105 -23.00 -5.61 -18.90
CA HIS A 105 -22.78 -6.84 -18.14
C HIS A 105 -23.31 -6.67 -16.71
N GLU A 106 -24.03 -7.67 -16.20
CA GLU A 106 -24.35 -7.75 -14.77
C GLU A 106 -23.27 -8.61 -14.09
N VAL A 107 -22.51 -8.02 -13.17
CA VAL A 107 -21.33 -8.64 -12.57
C VAL A 107 -21.30 -8.48 -11.05
N PRO A 108 -20.69 -9.42 -10.33
CA PRO A 108 -20.39 -9.26 -8.91
C PRO A 108 -19.19 -8.33 -8.69
N GLY A 109 -19.08 -7.77 -7.49
CA GLY A 109 -18.06 -6.77 -7.16
C GLY A 109 -16.60 -7.25 -7.27
N TYR A 110 -16.33 -8.56 -7.14
CA TYR A 110 -14.97 -9.10 -7.23
C TYR A 110 -14.40 -9.10 -8.66
N GLU A 111 -15.24 -8.92 -9.68
CA GLU A 111 -14.80 -8.72 -11.08
C GLU A 111 -14.47 -7.25 -11.37
N LEU A 112 -14.71 -6.35 -10.41
CA LEU A 112 -14.45 -4.94 -10.56
C LEU A 112 -13.20 -4.53 -9.78
N ARG A 113 -12.51 -3.51 -10.29
CA ARG A 113 -11.53 -2.75 -9.54
C ARG A 113 -11.65 -1.24 -9.84
N PRO A 114 -11.08 -0.37 -9.00
CA PRO A 114 -11.03 1.05 -9.29
C PRO A 114 -10.36 1.32 -10.64
N ARG A 115 -10.78 2.39 -11.31
CA ARG A 115 -10.10 2.84 -12.53
C ARG A 115 -8.80 3.52 -12.15
N TRP A 116 -7.68 2.89 -12.53
CA TRP A 116 -6.33 3.33 -12.17
C TRP A 116 -5.65 4.06 -13.33
N GLU A 117 -5.08 5.21 -13.05
CA GLU A 117 -4.28 5.99 -14.01
C GLU A 117 -2.81 5.98 -13.59
N TRP A 118 -1.93 5.52 -14.47
CA TRP A 118 -0.49 5.54 -14.25
C TRP A 118 0.11 6.84 -14.79
N LEU A 119 0.72 7.63 -13.91
CA LEU A 119 1.49 8.82 -14.24
C LEU A 119 2.97 8.46 -14.35
N ALA A 120 3.46 8.28 -15.57
CA ALA A 120 4.84 7.84 -15.82
C ALA A 120 5.89 8.83 -15.29
N ASP A 121 5.65 10.13 -15.41
CA ASP A 121 6.59 11.18 -15.00
C ASP A 121 6.85 11.20 -13.48
N SER A 122 5.81 10.90 -12.68
CA SER A 122 5.89 10.84 -11.23
C SER A 122 5.94 9.40 -10.68
N GLN A 123 5.88 8.40 -11.57
CA GLN A 123 5.81 6.98 -11.25
C GLN A 123 4.72 6.63 -10.24
N GLN A 124 3.48 7.04 -10.52
CA GLN A 124 2.37 6.96 -9.56
C GLN A 124 1.06 6.45 -10.13
N TRP A 125 0.26 5.86 -9.23
CA TRP A 125 -1.12 5.50 -9.48
C TRP A 125 -2.06 6.55 -8.91
N LEU A 126 -3.00 6.99 -9.74
CA LEU A 126 -4.17 7.75 -9.31
C LEU A 126 -5.41 6.88 -9.43
N MET A 127 -6.18 6.82 -8.36
CA MET A 127 -7.49 6.17 -8.35
C MET A 127 -8.55 7.17 -8.80
N GLN A 128 -9.44 6.74 -9.69
CA GLN A 128 -10.67 7.48 -9.93
C GLN A 128 -11.80 6.89 -9.07
N HIS A 129 -12.46 7.74 -8.28
CA HIS A 129 -13.55 7.32 -7.39
C HIS A 129 -14.54 8.47 -7.19
N ASN A 130 -15.84 8.22 -7.38
CA ASN A 130 -16.91 9.22 -7.29
C ASN A 130 -16.69 10.48 -8.17
N GLY A 131 -16.01 10.33 -9.31
CA GLY A 131 -15.63 11.44 -10.20
C GLY A 131 -14.37 12.20 -9.77
N ASP A 132 -13.89 12.00 -8.55
CA ASP A 132 -12.65 12.59 -8.04
C ASP A 132 -11.43 11.75 -8.46
N ARG A 133 -10.27 12.42 -8.54
CA ARG A 133 -8.96 11.80 -8.75
C ARG A 133 -8.20 11.82 -7.44
N LEU A 134 -8.03 10.64 -6.86
CA LEU A 134 -7.45 10.46 -5.54
C LEU A 134 -6.06 9.87 -5.71
N SER A 135 -5.06 10.54 -5.13
CA SER A 135 -3.73 9.95 -5.00
C SER A 135 -3.85 8.73 -4.10
N GLU A 136 -3.41 7.56 -4.55
CA GLU A 136 -3.13 6.51 -3.59
C GLU A 136 -1.98 7.03 -2.72
N LEU A 137 -2.14 6.89 -1.41
CA LEU A 137 -0.97 6.94 -0.56
C LEU A 137 -0.06 5.84 -1.06
N SER A 138 1.10 6.23 -1.60
CA SER A 138 2.17 5.29 -1.82
C SER A 138 2.63 4.87 -0.43
N ALA A 139 1.92 3.91 0.15
CA ALA A 139 2.46 3.06 1.17
C ALA A 139 3.49 2.19 0.45
N VAL A 140 4.58 2.80 0.00
CA VAL A 140 5.87 2.18 0.18
C VAL A 140 5.96 2.08 1.70
N PRO A 141 5.85 0.88 2.31
CA PRO A 141 6.27 0.76 3.69
C PRO A 141 7.66 1.37 3.70
N GLN A 142 7.99 2.27 4.63
CA GLN A 142 9.42 2.44 4.93
C GLN A 142 9.93 1.00 5.06
N LYS A 143 10.87 0.62 4.19
CA LYS A 143 11.62 -0.61 4.40
C LYS A 143 12.01 -0.51 5.86
N ALA A 144 11.48 -1.40 6.70
CA ALA A 144 11.68 -1.39 8.13
C ALA A 144 13.13 -0.96 8.38
N SER A 145 13.32 0.24 8.93
CA SER A 145 14.67 0.75 9.11
C SER A 145 15.26 -0.07 10.24
N GLU A 146 16.00 -1.11 9.88
CA GLU A 146 16.69 -1.95 10.84
C GLU A 146 17.78 -1.11 11.48
N THR A 147 17.50 -0.57 12.65
CA THR A 147 18.49 0.17 13.42
C THR A 147 18.99 -0.73 14.54
N MET A 148 20.32 -0.87 14.61
CA MET A 148 20.96 -1.53 15.73
C MET A 148 21.03 -0.54 16.88
N VAL A 149 20.27 -0.78 17.95
CA VAL A 149 20.28 0.05 19.15
C VAL A 149 21.05 -0.67 20.24
N SER A 150 22.10 -0.03 20.75
CA SER A 150 22.83 -0.52 21.92
C SER A 150 22.19 0.00 23.19
N GLU A 151 21.64 -0.91 23.99
CA GLU A 151 21.06 -0.67 25.29
C GLU A 151 22.06 -1.05 26.38
N LYS A 152 22.14 -0.26 27.46
CA LYS A 152 22.97 -0.58 28.63
C LYS A 152 22.07 -1.08 29.76
N LEU A 153 22.21 -2.35 30.11
CA LEU A 153 21.55 -2.98 31.24
C LEU A 153 22.49 -2.92 32.43
N SER A 154 21.99 -2.52 33.60
CA SER A 154 22.76 -2.50 34.85
C SER A 154 22.03 -3.30 35.91
N PHE A 155 22.71 -4.24 36.56
CA PHE A 155 22.14 -5.00 37.67
C PHE A 155 23.19 -5.31 38.73
N VAL A 156 22.75 -5.49 39.97
CA VAL A 156 23.63 -5.85 41.09
C VAL A 156 23.68 -7.36 41.24
N ALA A 157 24.88 -7.93 41.28
CA ALA A 157 25.09 -9.37 41.42
C ALA A 157 24.44 -9.90 42.72
N PRO A 158 23.35 -10.70 42.65
CA PRO A 158 22.64 -11.17 43.84
C PRO A 158 23.42 -12.25 44.62
N LYS A 159 24.33 -12.93 43.92
CA LYS A 159 25.26 -13.94 44.44
C LYS A 159 26.62 -13.78 43.76
N PRO A 160 27.69 -14.40 44.30
CA PRO A 160 28.96 -14.49 43.58
C PRO A 160 28.81 -15.30 42.29
N TYR A 161 29.47 -14.87 41.23
CA TYR A 161 29.55 -15.58 39.96
C TYR A 161 31.00 -15.96 39.64
N ALA A 162 31.21 -17.15 39.08
CA ALA A 162 32.52 -17.59 38.62
C ALA A 162 32.85 -17.04 37.23
N GLU A 163 34.14 -16.99 36.89
CA GLU A 163 34.58 -16.76 35.51
C GLU A 163 34.00 -17.85 34.59
N LYS A 164 33.51 -17.45 33.41
CA LYS A 164 32.81 -18.28 32.41
C LYS A 164 31.45 -18.82 32.86
N GLU A 165 30.96 -18.48 34.05
CA GLU A 165 29.59 -18.82 34.45
C GLU A 165 28.59 -18.12 33.53
N LYS A 166 27.61 -18.88 33.03
CA LYS A 166 26.48 -18.34 32.28
C LYS A 166 25.40 -17.87 33.24
N VAL A 167 24.99 -16.62 33.08
CA VAL A 167 23.95 -15.99 33.88
C VAL A 167 22.82 -15.57 32.96
N LEU A 168 21.60 -15.97 33.33
CA LEU A 168 20.40 -15.49 32.67
C LEU A 168 19.97 -14.20 33.37
N CYS A 169 19.83 -13.11 32.62
CA CYS A 169 19.20 -11.90 33.10
C CYS A 169 17.94 -11.60 32.29
N GLU A 170 16.99 -10.97 32.93
CA GLU A 170 15.74 -10.53 32.33
C GLU A 170 15.77 -9.00 32.26
N THR A 171 15.42 -8.44 31.11
CA THR A 171 15.26 -6.98 30.96
C THR A 171 13.91 -6.52 31.54
N GLU A 172 13.71 -5.22 31.75
CA GLU A 172 12.40 -4.67 32.15
C GLU A 172 11.28 -5.00 31.14
N GLU A 173 11.65 -5.27 29.88
CA GLU A 173 10.77 -5.68 28.79
C GLU A 173 10.52 -7.21 28.75
N GLY A 174 11.03 -8.00 29.72
CA GLY A 174 10.87 -9.46 29.79
C GLY A 174 11.80 -10.26 28.85
N LEU A 175 12.77 -9.61 28.21
CA LEU A 175 13.73 -10.30 27.35
C LEU A 175 14.77 -11.05 28.19
N HIS A 176 14.93 -12.34 27.93
CA HIS A 176 15.90 -13.17 28.61
C HIS A 176 17.25 -13.19 27.86
N LEU A 177 18.30 -12.65 28.47
CA LEU A 177 19.65 -12.58 27.92
C LEU A 177 20.58 -13.54 28.68
N SER A 178 21.42 -14.26 27.94
CA SER A 178 22.44 -15.16 28.51
C SER A 178 23.80 -14.48 28.43
N ILE A 179 24.35 -14.12 29.59
CA ILE A 179 25.65 -13.44 29.72
C ILE A 179 26.67 -14.44 30.24
N VAL A 180 27.84 -14.52 29.60
CA VAL A 180 28.99 -15.25 30.13
C VAL A 180 29.85 -14.29 30.92
N MET A 181 30.09 -14.60 32.19
CA MET A 181 30.93 -13.76 33.04
C MET A 181 32.39 -13.80 32.56
N PRO A 182 32.99 -12.66 32.18
CA PRO A 182 34.36 -12.65 31.67
C PRO A 182 35.41 -12.85 32.77
N ARG A 183 35.02 -12.68 34.04
CA ARG A 183 35.82 -12.89 35.25
C ARG A 183 34.91 -13.19 36.43
N ALA A 184 35.47 -13.68 37.53
CA ALA A 184 34.71 -13.86 38.77
C ALA A 184 34.20 -12.50 39.30
N VAL A 185 32.96 -12.48 39.78
CA VAL A 185 32.27 -11.29 40.31
C VAL A 185 31.73 -11.58 41.70
N SER A 186 31.93 -10.66 42.64
CA SER A 186 31.44 -10.80 44.01
C SER A 186 29.96 -10.39 44.13
N LYS A 187 29.28 -10.90 45.16
CA LYS A 187 27.93 -10.44 45.51
C LYS A 187 27.95 -8.93 45.76
N GLY A 188 26.93 -8.23 45.29
CA GLY A 188 26.78 -6.78 45.47
C GLY A 188 27.55 -5.94 44.45
N THR A 189 28.33 -6.55 43.56
CA THR A 189 29.00 -5.83 42.46
C THR A 189 27.98 -5.44 41.39
N GLU A 190 28.00 -4.17 40.98
CA GLU A 190 27.23 -3.70 39.84
C GLU A 190 27.84 -4.23 38.53
N ILE A 191 26.99 -4.82 37.69
CA ILE A 191 27.34 -5.38 36.39
C ILE A 191 26.63 -4.55 35.33
N GLN A 192 27.40 -4.03 34.38
CA GLN A 192 26.88 -3.31 33.21
C GLN A 192 27.07 -4.15 31.95
N VAL A 193 26.00 -4.34 31.20
CA VAL A 193 25.95 -5.16 29.98
C VAL A 193 25.45 -4.29 28.86
N THR A 194 26.23 -4.17 27.79
CA THR A 194 25.76 -3.54 26.56
C THR A 194 25.15 -4.61 25.67
N HIS A 195 23.85 -4.53 25.45
CA HIS A 195 23.11 -5.41 24.56
C HIS A 195 22.74 -4.64 23.30
N THR A 196 23.19 -5.09 22.14
CA THR A 196 22.78 -4.50 20.87
C THR A 196 21.60 -5.28 20.34
N LYS A 197 20.40 -4.68 20.42
CA LYS A 197 19.17 -5.25 19.86
C LYS A 197 18.92 -4.69 18.48
N ARG A 198 18.45 -5.56 17.58
CA ARG A 198 17.87 -5.14 16.30
C ARG A 198 16.50 -4.55 16.60
N VAL A 199 16.36 -3.24 16.45
CA VAL A 199 15.06 -2.57 16.56
C VAL A 199 14.55 -2.33 15.14
N VAL A 200 13.39 -2.90 14.86
CA VAL A 200 12.61 -2.54 13.68
C VAL A 200 11.73 -1.38 14.10
N SER A 201 12.06 -0.15 13.67
CA SER A 201 11.17 1.00 13.90
C SER A 201 9.93 0.83 13.02
N LYS A 202 8.81 0.47 13.63
CA LYS A 202 7.48 0.62 13.04
C LYS A 202 7.00 2.03 13.34
N ASP A 203 7.55 3.05 12.68
CA ASP A 203 6.86 4.35 12.62
C ASP A 203 5.68 4.20 11.65
N GLU A 204 4.60 3.55 12.12
CA GLU A 204 3.35 3.36 11.36
C GLU A 204 2.52 4.66 11.27
N ASP A 205 2.94 5.73 11.96
CA ASP A 205 2.20 7.00 12.09
C ASP A 205 2.53 8.04 10.99
N GLN A 206 3.38 7.69 10.03
CA GLN A 206 3.84 8.61 8.99
C GLN A 206 3.68 8.00 7.60
N LEU A 207 3.07 8.76 6.69
CA LEU A 207 2.77 8.34 5.33
C LEU A 207 3.30 9.35 4.33
N PHE A 208 3.79 8.86 3.19
CA PHE A 208 4.09 9.73 2.06
C PHE A 208 2.83 9.94 1.23
N VAL A 209 2.38 11.20 1.16
CA VAL A 209 1.33 11.66 0.26
C VAL A 209 1.97 12.35 -0.93
N THR A 210 1.57 12.02 -2.14
CA THR A 210 1.98 12.80 -3.31
C THR A 210 0.96 13.88 -3.64
N MET A 211 1.46 15.08 -3.91
CA MET A 211 0.69 16.19 -4.48
C MET A 211 0.02 15.78 -5.80
N PRO A 212 -1.32 15.79 -5.88
CA PRO A 212 -2.03 15.49 -7.13
C PRO A 212 -1.77 16.56 -8.20
N PRO A 213 -1.86 16.21 -9.49
CA PRO A 213 -1.86 17.21 -10.56
C PRO A 213 -3.00 18.22 -10.39
N GLY A 214 -2.71 19.50 -10.58
CA GLY A 214 -3.70 20.58 -10.54
C GLY A 214 -4.00 21.15 -9.15
N VAL A 215 -3.48 20.55 -8.08
CA VAL A 215 -3.63 21.07 -6.70
C VAL A 215 -2.60 22.15 -6.43
N ALA A 216 -3.05 23.33 -6.05
CA ALA A 216 -2.20 24.46 -5.68
C ALA A 216 -1.89 24.49 -4.17
N GLY A 217 -0.80 25.17 -3.81
CA GLY A 217 -0.44 25.36 -2.41
C GLY A 217 -1.55 26.04 -1.60
N GLY A 218 -1.92 25.43 -0.47
CA GLY A 218 -3.01 25.86 0.40
C GLY A 218 -4.36 25.20 0.11
N GLU A 219 -4.52 24.53 -1.03
CA GLU A 219 -5.73 23.76 -1.33
C GLU A 219 -5.78 22.46 -0.55
N ARG A 220 -6.99 21.96 -0.30
CA ARG A 220 -7.21 20.66 0.34
C ARG A 220 -7.50 19.63 -0.74
N PHE A 221 -6.94 18.45 -0.58
CA PHE A 221 -7.24 17.30 -1.44
C PHE A 221 -7.38 16.04 -0.59
N ALA A 222 -8.11 15.07 -1.12
CA ALA A 222 -8.32 13.80 -0.47
C ALA A 222 -7.25 12.78 -0.90
N ALA A 223 -6.74 12.04 0.08
CA ALA A 223 -5.89 10.87 -0.11
C ALA A 223 -6.59 9.66 0.53
N ILE A 224 -6.53 8.50 -0.10
CA ILE A 224 -7.13 7.28 0.46
C ILE A 224 -6.05 6.41 1.11
N LEU A 225 -6.27 6.05 2.36
CA LEU A 225 -5.45 5.12 3.16
C LEU A 225 -5.65 3.67 2.67
N ARG A 226 -4.73 2.78 3.03
CA ARG A 226 -4.81 1.34 2.68
C ARG A 226 -6.07 0.64 3.19
N ASP A 227 -6.62 1.11 4.30
CA ASP A 227 -7.86 0.59 4.89
C ASP A 227 -9.14 1.16 4.23
N GLY A 228 -8.98 2.03 3.22
CA GLY A 228 -10.09 2.69 2.52
C GLY A 228 -10.53 4.00 3.16
N THR A 229 -9.93 4.42 4.28
CA THR A 229 -10.24 5.69 4.94
C THR A 229 -9.78 6.86 4.08
N GLU A 230 -10.62 7.89 3.97
CA GLU A 230 -10.27 9.13 3.29
C GLU A 230 -9.62 10.12 4.28
N LEU A 231 -8.42 10.59 3.94
CA LEU A 231 -7.69 11.60 4.68
C LEU A 231 -7.66 12.90 3.87
N VAL A 232 -8.15 13.98 4.45
CA VAL A 232 -8.06 15.32 3.85
C VAL A 232 -6.71 15.94 4.19
N VAL A 233 -5.88 16.14 3.16
CA VAL A 233 -4.54 16.72 3.28
C VAL A 233 -4.56 18.16 2.75
N THR A 234 -3.87 19.07 3.44
CA THR A 234 -3.65 20.44 2.93
C THR A 234 -2.33 20.51 2.18
N ALA A 235 -2.38 20.91 0.91
CA ALA A 235 -1.23 21.06 0.05
C ALA A 235 -0.24 22.10 0.60
N PRO A 236 1.01 21.73 0.93
CA PRO A 236 2.01 22.70 1.34
C PRO A 236 2.35 23.66 0.18
N ALA A 237 2.58 24.93 0.50
CA ALA A 237 2.97 25.93 -0.48
C ALA A 237 4.33 25.58 -1.12
N GLY A 238 4.41 25.69 -2.45
CA GLY A 238 5.65 25.49 -3.21
C GLY A 238 5.99 24.03 -3.53
N LEU A 239 5.18 23.06 -3.10
CA LEU A 239 5.35 21.66 -3.49
C LEU A 239 4.64 21.39 -4.82
N ALA A 240 5.40 20.99 -5.84
CA ALA A 240 4.86 20.73 -7.18
C ALA A 240 4.10 19.39 -7.23
N ALA A 241 3.16 19.28 -8.18
CA ALA A 241 2.50 18.02 -8.52
C ALA A 241 3.52 16.89 -8.72
N GLY A 242 3.21 15.69 -8.24
CA GLY A 242 4.10 14.52 -8.30
C GLY A 242 5.18 14.48 -7.21
N LYS A 243 5.38 15.55 -6.42
CA LYS A 243 6.29 15.54 -5.26
C LYS A 243 5.61 15.00 -4.01
N GLN A 244 6.38 14.26 -3.22
CA GLN A 244 5.92 13.65 -1.97
C GLN A 244 6.05 14.61 -0.80
N MET A 245 5.11 14.51 0.14
CA MET A 245 5.13 15.12 1.45
C MET A 245 4.90 14.04 2.50
N LEU A 246 5.51 14.21 3.67
CA LEU A 246 5.29 13.34 4.82
C LEU A 246 4.11 13.89 5.61
N VAL A 247 3.06 13.08 5.75
CA VAL A 247 1.87 13.40 6.54
C VAL A 247 1.83 12.49 7.75
N LYS A 248 1.67 13.10 8.93
CA LYS A 248 1.37 12.36 10.15
C LYS A 248 -0.10 11.95 10.12
N LEU A 249 -0.36 10.66 10.36
CA LEU A 249 -1.72 10.20 10.58
C LEU A 249 -2.25 10.86 11.87
N PRO A 250 -3.50 11.34 11.88
CA PRO A 250 -4.14 11.70 13.14
C PRO A 250 -4.21 10.44 14.01
N GLU A 251 -3.90 10.55 15.31
CA GLU A 251 -4.21 9.48 16.26
C GLU A 251 -5.70 9.19 16.13
N MET A 252 -6.04 8.03 15.55
CA MET A 252 -7.42 7.57 15.58
C MET A 252 -7.75 7.33 17.04
N ALA A 253 -8.54 8.23 17.62
CA ALA A 253 -9.14 8.01 18.91
C ALA A 253 -9.92 6.69 18.79
N VAL A 254 -9.37 5.63 19.39
CA VAL A 254 -10.12 4.44 19.72
C VAL A 254 -11.26 4.97 20.58
N ASP A 255 -12.46 5.00 20.02
CA ASP A 255 -13.68 5.37 20.71
C ASP A 255 -13.87 4.35 21.83
N GLY A 256 -13.25 4.66 22.97
CA GLY A 256 -13.44 3.95 24.21
C GLY A 256 -14.85 4.24 24.65
N GLY A 257 -15.78 3.41 24.19
CA GLY A 257 -17.15 3.37 24.67
C GLY A 257 -17.17 3.07 26.17
N GLU A 258 -16.95 4.10 26.98
CA GLU A 258 -17.45 4.15 28.34
C GLU A 258 -18.97 4.29 28.26
N ALA A 259 -19.64 3.15 28.32
CA ALA A 259 -21.04 3.10 28.75
C ALA A 259 -21.11 3.54 30.22
N GLY A 260 -21.29 4.84 30.44
CA GLY A 260 -21.65 5.42 31.73
C GLY A 260 -23.04 6.06 31.66
N GLY A 261 -24.01 5.44 32.32
CA GLY A 261 -25.38 5.95 32.49
C GLY A 261 -26.37 4.88 32.94
#